data_AF-A0A0R1RWG1-F1
#
_entry.id   AF-A0A0R1RWG1-F1
#
_cell.length_a   1.000
_cell.length_b   1.000
_cell.length_c   1.000
_cell.angle_alpha   90.00
_cell.angle_beta   90.00
_cell.angle_gamma   90.00
#
_symmetry.space_group_name_H-M   'P 1'
#
loop_
_entity.id
_entity.type
_entity.pdbx_description
1 polymer ?
#
loop_
_entity_poly.entity_id
_entity_poly.type
_entity_poly.pdbx_seq_one_letter_code
_entity_poly.pdbx_strand_id
1 'polypeptide(L)'
;MQYLIQYRQSQLLKISTIVVLAVLMLNRSVSFALFLLVGLVLQWLFNVRRAWGLYTPIVTGCLLVLLPRTDALDNYTVLPILLLVLVLASLFEGGLYLWRRVQTNQFAQQINQSGQTKQLMISDRLLKESGLTDEERSFFKREIKKSYEQLTYLKKVQVRAGEYSPTAAEDIRIINLIFNELLGAPRQILNVSEFLYDHLPQYVRLTRSILSLSNNAIQTEEDQQQFEQAQTVIATLSGAFEQDYLKVTEDERKTLKRQINS
;
A
#
# COMPACT_ATOMS: atom_id res chain seq x y z
N MET A 1 -1.39 -15.94 3.81
CA MET A 1 -0.68 -17.16 3.33
C MET A 1 0.42 -16.90 2.29
N GLN A 2 0.36 -15.86 1.45
CA GLN A 2 1.39 -15.57 0.43
C GLN A 2 2.79 -15.23 1.00
N TYR A 3 2.88 -14.57 2.17
CA TYR A 3 4.16 -14.25 2.81
C TYR A 3 4.95 -15.49 3.29
N LEU A 4 4.25 -16.56 3.70
CA LEU A 4 4.91 -17.80 4.13
C LEU A 4 5.52 -18.55 2.93
N ILE A 5 4.92 -18.45 1.75
CA ILE A 5 5.42 -19.09 0.53
C ILE A 5 6.70 -18.39 0.04
N GLN A 6 6.74 -17.06 0.09
CA GLN A 6 7.90 -16.27 -0.30
C GLN A 6 9.10 -16.52 0.63
N TYR A 7 8.84 -16.66 1.94
CA TYR A 7 9.87 -17.01 2.92
C TYR A 7 10.44 -18.42 2.69
N ARG A 8 9.57 -19.39 2.42
CA ARG A 8 9.97 -20.79 2.20
C ARG A 8 10.78 -20.97 0.91
N GLN A 9 10.45 -20.24 -0.17
CA GLN A 9 11.25 -20.22 -1.39
C GLN A 9 12.64 -19.63 -1.17
N SER A 10 12.76 -18.56 -0.37
CA SER A 10 14.07 -17.99 -0.03
C SER A 10 14.93 -18.94 0.80
N GLN A 11 14.34 -19.78 1.64
CA GLN A 11 15.08 -20.76 2.45
C GLN A 11 15.55 -21.95 1.61
N LEU A 12 14.73 -22.44 0.68
CA LEU A 12 15.12 -23.51 -0.24
C LEU A 12 16.28 -23.09 -1.17
N LEU A 13 16.29 -21.83 -1.62
CA LEU A 13 17.40 -21.25 -2.37
C LEU A 13 18.71 -21.25 -1.57
N LYS A 14 18.65 -20.85 -0.28
CA LYS A 14 19.83 -20.86 0.60
C LYS A 14 20.35 -22.28 0.86
N ILE A 15 19.46 -23.25 1.03
CA ILE A 15 19.84 -24.66 1.24
C ILE A 15 20.49 -25.23 -0.02
N SER A 16 19.95 -24.96 -1.20
CA SER A 16 20.54 -25.34 -2.49
C SER A 16 21.95 -24.78 -2.66
N THR A 17 22.18 -23.50 -2.33
CA THR A 17 23.51 -22.90 -2.43
C THR A 17 24.54 -23.54 -1.50
N ILE A 18 24.13 -23.91 -0.28
CA ILE A 18 25.01 -24.53 0.71
C ILE A 18 25.40 -25.94 0.28
N VAL A 19 24.46 -26.72 -0.27
CA VAL A 19 24.72 -28.07 -0.76
C VAL A 19 25.67 -28.05 -1.96
N VAL A 20 25.49 -27.13 -2.90
CA VAL A 20 26.39 -27.01 -4.07
C VAL A 20 27.78 -26.52 -3.67
N LEU A 21 27.88 -25.60 -2.72
CA LEU A 21 29.17 -25.13 -2.18
C LEU A 21 29.91 -26.25 -1.44
N ALA A 22 29.19 -27.12 -0.72
CA ALA A 22 29.75 -28.30 -0.07
C ALA A 22 30.26 -29.35 -1.09
N VAL A 23 29.53 -29.57 -2.18
CA VAL A 23 29.95 -30.48 -3.27
C VAL A 23 31.17 -29.93 -4.02
N LEU A 24 31.26 -28.60 -4.22
CA LEU A 24 32.41 -27.94 -4.84
C LEU A 24 33.67 -28.00 -3.96
N MET A 25 33.54 -27.93 -2.64
CA MET A 25 34.66 -28.06 -1.70
C MET A 25 35.24 -29.48 -1.63
N LEU A 26 34.49 -30.50 -2.08
CA LEU A 26 34.94 -31.89 -2.07
C LEU A 26 35.84 -32.26 -3.26
N ASN A 27 35.92 -31.45 -4.33
CA ASN A 27 36.60 -31.86 -5.57
C ASN A 27 37.52 -30.77 -6.15
N ARG A 28 38.82 -30.89 -5.83
CA ARG A 28 40.05 -30.28 -6.41
C ARG A 28 40.02 -28.75 -6.74
N SER A 29 41.15 -28.09 -6.50
CA SER A 29 41.37 -26.63 -6.56
C SER A 29 40.86 -25.87 -7.80
N VAL A 30 40.70 -26.53 -8.96
CA VAL A 30 40.24 -25.91 -10.21
C VAL A 30 38.74 -25.55 -10.17
N SER A 31 37.91 -26.31 -9.44
CA SER A 31 36.46 -26.13 -9.38
C SER A 31 36.05 -24.83 -8.67
N PHE A 32 36.82 -24.44 -7.65
CA PHE A 32 36.56 -23.22 -6.88
C PHE A 32 36.96 -21.95 -7.64
N ALA A 33 38.09 -21.98 -8.37
CA ALA A 33 38.52 -20.86 -9.21
C ALA A 33 37.52 -20.56 -10.33
N LEU A 34 36.99 -21.60 -10.98
CA LEU A 34 35.93 -21.46 -12.00
C LEU A 34 34.63 -20.90 -11.42
N PHE A 35 34.25 -21.32 -10.21
CA PHE A 35 33.07 -20.77 -9.52
C PHE A 35 33.19 -19.27 -9.28
N LEU A 36 34.34 -18.81 -8.78
CA LEU A 36 34.58 -17.38 -8.53
C LEU A 36 34.58 -16.56 -9.83
N LEU A 37 35.20 -17.08 -10.89
CA LEU A 37 35.29 -16.39 -12.18
C LEU A 37 33.89 -16.26 -12.81
N VAL A 38 33.11 -17.35 -12.84
CA VAL A 38 31.73 -17.34 -13.33
C VAL A 38 30.85 -16.40 -12.50
N GLY A 39 31.03 -16.37 -11.18
CA GLY A 39 30.29 -15.46 -10.29
C GLY A 39 30.60 -13.99 -10.53
N LEU A 40 31.87 -13.65 -10.76
CA LEU A 40 32.30 -12.28 -11.09
C LEU A 40 31.72 -11.80 -12.42
N VAL A 41 31.70 -12.66 -13.45
CA VAL A 41 31.13 -12.32 -14.77
C VAL A 41 29.61 -12.17 -14.69
N LEU A 42 28.92 -13.07 -13.99
CA LEU A 42 27.46 -13.02 -13.86
C LEU A 42 26.99 -11.82 -13.02
N GLN A 43 27.80 -11.32 -12.10
CA GLN A 43 27.47 -10.14 -11.30
C GLN A 43 27.40 -8.85 -12.14
N TRP A 44 28.10 -8.79 -13.27
CA TRP A 44 28.00 -7.66 -14.21
C TRP A 44 26.68 -7.62 -14.98
N LEU A 45 26.05 -8.78 -15.17
CA LEU A 45 24.82 -8.92 -15.98
C LEU A 45 23.56 -9.02 -15.12
N PHE A 46 23.67 -9.56 -13.89
CA PHE A 46 22.52 -9.87 -13.05
C PHE A 46 22.67 -9.31 -11.64
N ASN A 47 21.53 -9.13 -10.95
CA ASN A 47 21.50 -8.63 -9.59
C ASN A 47 22.34 -9.53 -8.66
N VAL A 48 23.23 -8.93 -7.86
CA VAL A 48 24.29 -9.60 -7.08
C VAL A 48 23.78 -10.82 -6.31
N ARG A 49 22.60 -10.71 -5.69
CA ARG A 49 21.99 -11.80 -4.91
C ARG A 49 21.60 -13.01 -5.76
N ARG A 50 21.16 -12.80 -7.00
CA ARG A 50 20.76 -13.87 -7.92
C ARG A 50 21.93 -14.41 -8.73
N ALA A 51 22.88 -13.55 -9.09
CA ALA A 51 24.14 -13.94 -9.73
C ALA A 51 24.81 -15.04 -8.89
N TRP A 52 25.18 -14.72 -7.64
CA TRP A 52 25.86 -15.65 -6.76
C TRP A 52 24.97 -16.78 -6.22
N GLY A 53 23.68 -16.51 -5.99
CA GLY A 53 22.79 -17.47 -5.34
C GLY A 53 22.14 -18.50 -6.26
N LEU A 54 21.99 -18.20 -7.55
CA LEU A 54 21.28 -19.10 -8.47
C LEU A 54 22.11 -19.40 -9.71
N TYR A 55 22.61 -18.36 -10.38
CA TYR A 55 23.21 -18.53 -11.70
C TYR A 55 24.62 -19.13 -11.60
N THR A 56 25.46 -18.65 -10.69
CA THR A 56 26.82 -19.19 -10.50
C THR A 56 26.83 -20.70 -10.21
N PRO A 57 26.07 -21.24 -9.22
CA PRO A 57 26.10 -22.68 -8.95
C PRO A 57 25.56 -23.53 -10.10
N ILE A 58 24.56 -23.06 -10.83
CA ILE A 58 23.99 -23.77 -11.98
C ILE A 58 25.00 -23.80 -13.14
N VAL A 59 25.56 -22.65 -13.49
CA VAL A 59 26.48 -22.52 -14.62
C VAL A 59 27.79 -23.27 -14.33
N THR A 60 28.34 -23.15 -13.12
CA THR A 60 29.53 -23.90 -12.72
C THR A 60 29.26 -25.40 -12.65
N GLY A 61 28.10 -25.83 -12.15
CA GLY A 61 27.70 -27.24 -12.13
C GLY A 61 27.57 -27.83 -13.54
N CYS A 62 26.93 -27.10 -14.46
CA CYS A 62 26.84 -27.51 -15.86
C CYS A 62 28.21 -27.60 -16.52
N LEU A 63 29.10 -26.62 -16.30
CA LEU A 63 30.46 -26.66 -16.83
C LEU A 63 31.25 -27.87 -16.32
N LEU A 64 31.12 -28.21 -15.03
CA LEU A 64 31.83 -29.36 -14.46
C LEU A 64 31.32 -30.72 -14.95
N VAL A 65 30.04 -30.81 -15.33
CA VAL A 65 29.43 -32.05 -15.87
C VAL A 65 29.70 -32.20 -17.38
N LEU A 66 29.74 -31.09 -18.12
CA LEU A 66 29.89 -31.08 -19.57
C LEU A 66 31.35 -31.04 -20.04
N LEU A 67 32.29 -30.58 -19.22
CA LEU A 67 33.71 -30.65 -19.54
C LEU A 67 34.16 -32.13 -19.48
N PRO A 68 34.59 -32.75 -20.60
CA PRO A 68 35.14 -34.09 -20.55
C PRO A 68 36.38 -34.09 -19.64
N ARG A 69 36.49 -35.13 -18.81
CA ARG A 69 37.60 -35.34 -17.85
C ARG A 69 38.88 -35.77 -18.58
N THR A 70 39.25 -35.02 -19.62
CA THR A 70 40.45 -35.21 -20.44
C THR A 70 41.16 -33.88 -20.52
N ASP A 71 42.48 -33.88 -20.32
CA ASP A 71 43.33 -32.70 -20.11
C ASP A 71 43.45 -31.72 -21.31
N ALA A 72 42.56 -31.80 -22.30
CA ALA A 72 42.46 -30.86 -23.40
C ALA A 72 41.18 -30.01 -23.25
N LEU A 73 41.32 -28.86 -22.59
CA LEU A 73 40.36 -27.76 -22.65
C LEU A 73 40.41 -27.14 -24.06
N ASP A 74 39.80 -27.81 -25.04
CA ASP A 74 39.65 -27.23 -26.37
C ASP A 74 38.67 -26.06 -26.30
N ASN A 75 39.22 -24.85 -26.44
CA ASN A 75 38.54 -23.57 -26.31
C ASN A 75 37.28 -23.43 -27.21
N TYR A 76 37.19 -24.28 -28.25
CA TYR A 76 36.12 -24.27 -29.24
C TYR A 76 34.79 -24.87 -28.77
N THR A 77 34.77 -25.74 -27.75
CA THR A 77 33.53 -26.38 -27.28
C THR A 77 32.90 -25.69 -26.08
N VAL A 78 33.72 -25.07 -25.23
CA VAL A 78 33.27 -24.49 -23.95
C VAL A 78 32.62 -23.11 -24.12
N LEU A 79 33.19 -22.28 -25.00
CA LEU A 79 32.70 -20.93 -25.31
C LEU A 79 31.26 -20.88 -25.86
N PRO A 80 30.86 -21.69 -26.86
CA PRO A 80 29.51 -21.61 -27.42
C PRO A 80 28.44 -22.08 -26.42
N ILE A 81 28.74 -23.06 -25.57
CA ILE A 81 27.82 -23.56 -24.53
C ILE A 81 27.57 -22.48 -23.47
N LEU A 82 28.63 -21.78 -23.04
CA LEU A 82 28.52 -20.71 -22.06
C LEU A 82 27.69 -19.53 -22.59
N LEU A 83 27.90 -19.16 -23.85
CA LEU A 83 27.09 -18.14 -24.53
C LEU A 83 25.61 -18.54 -24.62
N LEU A 84 25.30 -19.79 -24.95
CA LEU A 84 23.92 -20.27 -25.05
C LEU A 84 23.20 -20.21 -23.68
N VAL A 85 23.88 -20.59 -22.61
CA VAL A 85 23.32 -20.51 -21.24
C VAL A 85 23.09 -19.05 -20.81
N LEU A 86 24.00 -18.13 -21.16
CA LEU A 86 23.84 -16.70 -20.88
C LEU A 86 22.65 -16.09 -21.64
N VAL A 87 22.47 -16.45 -22.92
CA VAL A 87 21.35 -15.97 -23.74
C VAL A 87 20.02 -16.45 -23.17
N LEU A 88 19.91 -17.73 -22.79
CA LEU A 88 18.70 -18.27 -22.20
C LEU A 88 18.37 -17.63 -20.83
N ALA A 89 19.37 -17.40 -19.99
CA ALA A 89 19.19 -16.71 -18.71
C ALA A 89 18.72 -15.26 -18.88
N SER A 90 19.27 -14.54 -19.87
CA SER A 90 18.88 -13.16 -20.19
C SER A 90 17.44 -13.07 -20.70
N LEU A 91 17.02 -13.99 -21.58
CA LEU A 91 15.64 -14.06 -22.06
C LEU A 91 14.64 -14.38 -20.94
N PHE A 92 15.01 -15.26 -20.02
CA PHE A 92 14.16 -15.63 -18.89
C PHE A 92 13.96 -14.47 -17.89
N GLU A 93 15.03 -13.73 -17.54
CA GLU A 93 14.92 -12.53 -16.70
C GLU A 93 14.15 -11.40 -17.41
N GLY A 94 14.34 -11.22 -18.72
CA GLY A 94 13.58 -10.25 -19.52
C GLY A 94 12.07 -10.55 -19.54
N GLY A 95 11.70 -11.82 -19.69
CA GLY A 95 10.31 -12.28 -19.61
C GLY A 95 9.70 -12.06 -18.22
N LEU A 96 10.45 -12.38 -17.15
CA LEU A 96 10.03 -12.12 -15.78
C LEU A 96 9.90 -10.63 -15.47
N TYR A 97 10.76 -9.77 -16.03
CA TYR A 97 10.69 -8.33 -15.87
C TYR A 97 9.43 -7.75 -16.51
N LEU A 98 9.13 -8.15 -17.76
CA LEU A 98 7.90 -7.72 -18.45
C LEU A 98 6.64 -8.24 -17.74
N TRP A 99 6.63 -9.51 -17.31
CA TRP A 99 5.49 -10.08 -16.59
C TRP A 99 5.27 -9.39 -15.24
N ARG A 100 6.35 -9.10 -14.49
CA ARG A 100 6.26 -8.29 -13.26
C ARG A 100 5.76 -6.88 -13.54
N ARG A 101 6.23 -6.22 -14.60
CA ARG A 101 5.79 -4.87 -14.98
C ARG A 101 4.28 -4.81 -15.26
N VAL A 102 3.75 -5.82 -15.96
CA VAL A 102 2.31 -5.95 -16.23
C VAL A 102 1.52 -6.25 -14.96
N GLN A 103 2.02 -7.15 -14.08
CA GLN A 103 1.38 -7.41 -12.79
C GLN A 103 1.43 -6.19 -11.86
N THR A 104 2.56 -5.49 -11.73
CA THR A 104 2.70 -4.34 -10.84
C THR A 104 1.77 -3.19 -11.21
N ASN A 105 1.41 -3.02 -12.48
CA ASN A 105 0.46 -1.97 -12.87
C ASN A 105 -0.96 -2.27 -12.40
N GLN A 106 -1.39 -3.54 -12.38
CA GLN A 106 -2.70 -3.94 -11.86
C GLN A 106 -2.72 -4.00 -10.31
N PHE A 107 -1.62 -4.42 -9.68
CA PHE A 107 -1.50 -4.43 -8.22
C PHE A 107 -1.24 -3.04 -7.62
N ALA A 108 -0.60 -2.11 -8.32
CA ALA A 108 -0.40 -0.75 -7.83
C ALA A 108 -1.73 0.02 -7.71
N GLN A 109 -2.68 -0.19 -8.63
CA GLN A 109 -4.03 0.38 -8.49
C GLN A 109 -4.78 -0.21 -7.29
N GLN A 110 -4.65 -1.50 -7.01
CA GLN A 110 -5.29 -2.14 -5.85
C GLN A 110 -4.57 -1.88 -4.51
N ILE A 111 -3.25 -1.68 -4.51
CA ILE A 111 -2.45 -1.36 -3.30
C ILE A 111 -2.55 0.12 -2.93
N ASN A 112 -2.70 1.03 -3.90
CA ASN A 112 -3.00 2.44 -3.60
C ASN A 112 -4.39 2.61 -2.98
N GLN A 113 -5.37 1.80 -3.41
CA GLN A 113 -6.70 1.78 -2.80
C GLN A 113 -6.67 1.08 -1.43
N SER A 114 -6.14 -0.15 -1.32
CA SER A 114 -6.10 -0.89 -0.05
C SER A 114 -5.12 -0.33 0.99
N GLY A 115 -4.09 0.42 0.58
CA GLY A 115 -3.17 1.13 1.48
C GLY A 115 -3.81 2.33 2.19
N GLN A 116 -4.76 3.02 1.53
CA GLN A 116 -5.59 4.06 2.14
C GLN A 116 -6.81 3.49 2.87
N THR A 117 -7.41 2.40 2.35
CA THR A 117 -8.57 1.72 2.97
C THR A 117 -8.18 0.76 4.10
N LYS A 118 -6.89 0.53 4.38
CA LYS A 118 -6.44 -0.33 5.51
C LYS A 118 -7.00 0.13 6.87
N GLN A 119 -7.45 1.38 6.94
CA GLN A 119 -8.02 2.02 8.14
C GLN A 119 -9.56 1.97 8.19
N LEU A 120 -10.25 1.78 7.06
CA LEU A 120 -11.71 1.62 7.01
C LEU A 120 -12.06 0.13 6.98
N MET A 121 -12.09 -0.50 8.14
CA MET A 121 -12.58 -1.88 8.28
C MET A 121 -14.06 -1.86 8.62
N ILE A 122 -14.90 -2.01 7.60
CA ILE A 122 -16.34 -2.19 7.81
C ILE A 122 -16.57 -3.65 8.23
N SER A 123 -17.00 -3.86 9.47
CA SER A 123 -17.27 -5.21 9.99
C SER A 123 -18.55 -5.76 9.38
N ASP A 124 -18.43 -6.80 8.56
CA ASP A 124 -19.59 -7.51 8.01
C ASP A 124 -20.47 -8.12 9.11
N ARG A 125 -19.89 -8.46 10.26
CA ARG A 125 -20.63 -8.94 11.42
C ARG A 125 -21.52 -7.85 12.02
N LEU A 126 -20.95 -6.68 12.31
CA LEU A 126 -21.71 -5.55 12.87
C LEU A 126 -22.79 -5.07 11.92
N LEU A 127 -22.51 -5.05 10.61
CA LEU A 127 -23.53 -4.75 9.60
C LEU A 127 -24.69 -5.75 9.60
N LYS A 128 -24.41 -7.05 9.77
CA LYS A 128 -25.46 -8.07 9.87
C LYS A 128 -26.27 -7.94 11.16
N GLU A 129 -25.58 -7.73 12.28
CA GLU A 129 -26.19 -7.57 13.61
C GLU A 129 -26.92 -6.23 13.76
N SER A 130 -26.58 -5.23 12.94
CA SER A 130 -27.26 -3.94 12.91
C SER A 130 -28.71 -4.04 12.47
N GLY A 131 -29.15 -5.15 11.85
CA GLY A 131 -30.52 -5.35 11.39
C GLY A 131 -30.96 -4.43 10.25
N LEU A 132 -30.00 -3.94 9.45
CA LEU A 132 -30.23 -3.36 8.14
C LEU A 132 -30.50 -4.46 7.10
N THR A 133 -31.35 -4.16 6.11
CA THR A 133 -31.58 -4.97 4.90
C THR A 133 -30.33 -5.05 4.01
N ASP A 134 -30.31 -5.96 3.04
CA ASP A 134 -29.16 -6.15 2.15
C ASP A 134 -28.88 -4.90 1.30
N GLU A 135 -29.95 -4.24 0.85
CA GLU A 135 -29.92 -3.00 0.11
C GLU A 135 -29.36 -1.86 0.95
N GLU A 136 -29.82 -1.71 2.19
CA GLU A 136 -29.35 -0.70 3.14
C GLU A 136 -27.89 -0.92 3.54
N ARG A 137 -27.47 -2.17 3.74
CA ARG A 137 -26.06 -2.51 4.01
C ARG A 137 -25.18 -2.12 2.83
N SER A 138 -25.66 -2.37 1.60
CA SER A 138 -24.95 -2.00 0.39
C SER A 138 -24.87 -0.49 0.22
N PHE A 139 -25.96 0.23 0.53
CA PHE A 139 -26.00 1.68 0.57
C PHE A 139 -25.00 2.25 1.58
N PHE A 140 -25.03 1.76 2.83
CA PHE A 140 -24.10 2.15 3.88
C PHE A 140 -22.64 1.99 3.43
N LYS A 141 -22.26 0.81 2.91
CA LYS A 141 -20.89 0.56 2.45
C LYS A 141 -20.45 1.56 1.39
N ARG A 142 -21.32 1.87 0.43
CA ARG A 142 -21.01 2.84 -0.64
C ARG A 142 -20.83 4.24 -0.08
N GLU A 143 -21.78 4.70 0.74
CA GLU A 143 -21.77 6.07 1.24
C GLU A 143 -20.63 6.33 2.22
N ILE A 144 -20.37 5.39 3.13
CA ILE A 144 -19.25 5.47 4.06
C ILE A 144 -17.92 5.46 3.30
N LYS A 145 -17.76 4.57 2.31
CA LYS A 145 -16.53 4.53 1.51
C LYS A 145 -16.28 5.87 0.82
N LYS A 146 -17.29 6.42 0.14
CA LYS A 146 -17.22 7.70 -0.56
C LYS A 146 -16.85 8.85 0.38
N SER A 147 -17.52 8.93 1.53
CA SER A 147 -17.29 10.01 2.50
C SER A 147 -15.95 9.84 3.24
N TYR A 148 -15.47 8.61 3.45
CA TYR A 148 -14.18 8.34 4.09
C TYR A 148 -12.97 8.78 3.25
N GLU A 149 -13.10 8.80 1.92
CA GLU A 149 -12.08 9.38 1.03
C GLU A 149 -11.87 10.88 1.32
N GLN A 150 -12.94 11.59 1.70
CA GLN A 150 -12.87 12.99 2.10
C GLN A 150 -12.12 13.17 3.42
N LEU A 151 -12.40 12.33 4.44
CA LEU A 151 -11.62 12.32 5.68
C LEU A 151 -10.14 12.01 5.43
N THR A 152 -9.84 11.08 4.53
CA THR A 152 -8.47 10.71 4.16
C THR A 152 -7.74 11.89 3.53
N TYR A 153 -8.41 12.66 2.67
CA TYR A 153 -7.87 13.90 2.14
C TYR A 153 -7.56 14.91 3.27
N LEU A 154 -8.52 15.15 4.17
CA LEU A 154 -8.33 16.10 5.28
C LEU A 154 -7.15 15.70 6.18
N LYS A 155 -7.04 14.42 6.56
CA LYS A 155 -5.88 13.90 7.31
C LYS A 155 -4.55 14.17 6.60
N LYS A 156 -4.51 14.05 5.27
CA LYS A 156 -3.30 14.32 4.46
C LYS A 156 -2.91 15.80 4.46
N VAL A 157 -3.88 16.71 4.52
CA VAL A 157 -3.64 18.15 4.48
C VAL A 157 -3.68 18.82 5.84
N GLN A 158 -3.94 18.08 6.92
CA GLN A 158 -4.14 18.60 8.28
C GLN A 158 -3.11 19.64 8.71
N VAL A 159 -1.81 19.37 8.52
CA VAL A 159 -0.74 20.28 8.92
C VAL A 159 -0.86 21.63 8.20
N ARG A 160 -1.04 21.59 6.87
CA ARG A 160 -1.19 22.80 6.06
C ARG A 160 -2.50 23.52 6.32
N ALA A 161 -3.59 22.78 6.55
CA ALA A 161 -4.87 23.37 6.93
C ALA A 161 -4.78 24.07 8.30
N GLY A 162 -3.97 23.52 9.22
CA GLY A 162 -3.70 24.08 10.54
C GLY A 162 -3.04 25.46 10.52
N GLU A 163 -2.31 25.81 9.46
CA GLU A 163 -1.72 27.15 9.28
C GLU A 163 -2.80 28.23 9.08
N TYR A 164 -3.96 27.85 8.57
CA TYR A 164 -5.07 28.76 8.24
C TYR A 164 -6.30 28.57 9.13
N SER A 165 -6.40 27.45 9.85
CA SER A 165 -7.48 27.20 10.80
C SER A 165 -6.92 26.47 12.03
N PRO A 166 -6.92 27.10 13.22
CA PRO A 166 -6.42 26.48 14.44
C PRO A 166 -7.28 25.29 14.88
N THR A 167 -8.55 25.23 14.47
CA THR A 167 -9.49 24.15 14.81
C THR A 167 -9.33 22.93 13.90
N ALA A 168 -8.58 23.03 12.79
CA ALA A 168 -8.53 21.97 11.78
C ALA A 168 -8.14 20.58 12.34
N ALA A 169 -7.23 20.54 13.32
CA ALA A 169 -6.86 19.28 13.96
C ALA A 169 -8.00 18.68 14.79
N GLU A 170 -8.75 19.53 15.48
CA GLU A 170 -9.89 19.13 16.30
C GLU A 170 -11.09 18.73 15.43
N ASP A 171 -11.37 19.49 14.37
CA ASP A 171 -12.42 19.17 13.40
C ASP A 171 -12.19 17.78 12.79
N ILE A 172 -10.96 17.51 12.34
CA ILE A 172 -10.60 16.19 11.78
C ILE A 172 -10.73 15.08 12.83
N ARG A 173 -10.45 15.38 14.11
CA ARG A 173 -10.65 14.43 15.21
C ARG A 173 -12.13 14.11 15.39
N ILE A 174 -13.01 15.12 15.43
CA ILE A 174 -14.46 14.93 15.58
C ILE A 174 -15.04 14.20 14.37
N ILE A 175 -14.69 14.59 13.15
CA ILE A 175 -15.08 13.89 11.92
C ILE A 175 -14.69 12.41 12.01
N ASN A 176 -13.46 12.11 12.45
CA ASN A 176 -13.02 10.72 12.62
C ASN A 176 -13.83 9.96 13.69
N LEU A 177 -14.23 10.62 14.78
CA LEU A 177 -15.11 10.03 15.80
C LEU A 177 -16.50 9.72 15.22
N ILE A 178 -17.08 10.62 14.42
CA ILE A 178 -18.37 10.37 13.73
C ILE A 178 -18.27 9.12 12.85
N PHE A 179 -17.20 8.97 12.07
CA PHE A 179 -17.00 7.76 11.25
C PHE A 179 -16.85 6.50 12.10
N ASN A 180 -16.08 6.56 13.20
CA ASN A 180 -15.93 5.42 14.09
C ASN A 180 -17.27 4.98 14.69
N GLU A 181 -18.09 5.95 15.10
CA GLU A 181 -19.43 5.69 15.62
C GLU A 181 -20.33 5.04 14.56
N LEU A 182 -20.32 5.58 13.33
CA LEU A 182 -21.09 5.00 12.22
C LEU A 182 -20.68 3.55 11.92
N LEU A 183 -19.40 3.21 12.07
CA LEU A 183 -18.92 1.84 11.89
C LEU A 183 -19.37 0.90 13.03
N GLY A 184 -19.54 1.43 14.24
CA GLY A 184 -20.07 0.70 15.39
C GLY A 184 -21.60 0.54 15.33
N ALA A 185 -22.30 1.58 14.87
CA ALA A 185 -23.76 1.64 14.80
C ALA A 185 -24.26 2.02 13.38
N PRO A 186 -24.21 1.09 12.40
CA PRO A 186 -24.54 1.39 11.00
C PRO A 186 -25.94 1.98 10.76
N ARG A 187 -26.90 1.67 11.62
CA ARG A 187 -28.28 2.21 11.54
C ARG A 187 -28.33 3.73 11.71
N GLN A 188 -27.35 4.33 12.38
CA GLN A 188 -27.32 5.78 12.63
C GLN A 188 -27.01 6.62 11.39
N ILE A 189 -26.67 5.98 10.26
CA ILE A 189 -26.29 6.69 9.02
C ILE A 189 -27.37 7.67 8.54
N LEU A 190 -28.66 7.36 8.78
CA LEU A 190 -29.77 8.22 8.41
C LEU A 190 -29.88 9.46 9.30
N ASN A 191 -29.41 9.39 10.55
CA ASN A 191 -29.47 10.48 11.52
C ASN A 191 -28.40 11.55 11.26
N VAL A 192 -27.43 11.26 10.40
CA VAL A 192 -26.33 12.15 10.03
C VAL A 192 -26.23 12.37 8.51
N SER A 193 -27.37 12.39 7.82
CA SER A 193 -27.41 12.69 6.38
C SER A 193 -26.82 14.07 6.07
N GLU A 194 -27.08 15.06 6.92
CA GLU A 194 -26.59 16.44 6.76
C GLU A 194 -25.05 16.51 6.83
N PHE A 195 -24.46 15.76 7.78
CA PHE A 195 -23.02 15.58 7.86
C PHE A 195 -22.42 15.02 6.56
N LEU A 196 -23.00 13.92 6.06
CA LEU A 196 -22.46 13.18 4.91
C LEU A 196 -22.59 13.94 3.59
N TYR A 197 -23.69 14.68 3.41
CA TYR A 197 -24.04 15.30 2.14
C TYR A 197 -23.78 16.81 2.07
N ASP A 198 -23.69 17.50 3.20
CA ASP A 198 -23.50 18.95 3.24
C ASP A 198 -22.23 19.34 4.03
N HIS A 199 -22.22 19.10 5.34
CA HIS A 199 -21.18 19.66 6.21
C HIS A 199 -19.77 19.17 5.82
N LEU A 200 -19.57 17.86 5.71
CA LEU A 200 -18.26 17.29 5.36
C LEU A 200 -17.82 17.66 3.93
N PRO A 201 -18.66 17.49 2.88
CA PRO A 201 -18.31 17.94 1.54
C PRO A 201 -18.00 19.43 1.44
N GLN A 202 -18.76 20.29 2.12
CA GLN A 202 -18.53 21.73 2.14
C GLN A 202 -17.22 22.09 2.83
N TYR A 203 -16.95 21.50 4.00
CA TYR A 203 -15.69 21.70 4.72
C TYR A 203 -14.49 21.34 3.85
N VAL A 204 -14.53 20.17 3.19
CA VAL A 204 -13.48 19.71 2.28
C VAL A 204 -13.28 20.67 1.11
N ARG A 205 -14.36 21.19 0.53
CA ARG A 205 -14.32 22.17 -0.57
C ARG A 205 -13.66 23.47 -0.12
N LEU A 206 -14.01 23.98 1.05
CA LEU A 206 -13.44 25.21 1.61
C LEU A 206 -11.98 25.04 2.00
N THR A 207 -11.61 23.91 2.62
CA THR A 207 -10.20 23.60 2.90
C THR A 207 -9.38 23.55 1.61
N ARG A 208 -9.90 22.93 0.54
CA ARG A 208 -9.24 22.93 -0.77
C ARG A 208 -9.06 24.34 -1.32
N SER A 209 -10.11 25.16 -1.24
CA SER A 209 -10.11 26.54 -1.73
C SER A 209 -9.09 27.40 -0.98
N ILE A 210 -9.06 27.34 0.35
CA ILE A 210 -8.07 28.02 1.19
C ILE A 210 -6.65 27.61 0.79
N LEU A 211 -6.39 26.31 0.68
CA LEU A 211 -5.08 25.79 0.30
C LEU A 211 -4.70 26.11 -1.15
N SER A 212 -5.67 26.29 -2.06
CA SER A 212 -5.36 26.72 -3.43
C SER A 212 -5.03 28.22 -3.47
N LEU A 213 -5.84 29.05 -2.81
CA LEU A 213 -5.63 30.50 -2.76
C LEU A 213 -4.30 30.85 -2.08
N SER A 214 -3.93 30.10 -1.05
CA SER A 214 -2.67 30.33 -0.35
C SER A 214 -1.43 29.96 -1.16
N ASN A 215 -1.57 29.15 -2.21
CA ASN A 215 -0.47 28.81 -3.12
C ASN A 215 -0.35 29.78 -4.33
N ASN A 216 -1.25 30.76 -4.46
CA ASN A 216 -1.18 31.74 -5.54
C ASN A 216 0.01 32.69 -5.33
N ALA A 217 0.84 32.86 -6.37
CA ALA A 217 2.02 33.72 -6.32
C ALA A 217 1.69 35.22 -6.22
N ILE A 218 0.51 35.61 -6.69
CA ILE A 218 -0.04 36.97 -6.59
C ILE A 218 -1.44 36.82 -6.01
N GLN A 219 -1.71 37.46 -4.88
CA GLN A 219 -3.02 37.48 -4.23
C GLN A 219 -3.71 38.81 -4.54
N THR A 220 -4.96 38.73 -4.99
CA THR A 220 -5.83 39.88 -5.20
C THR A 220 -6.65 40.21 -3.95
N GLU A 221 -7.23 41.40 -3.87
CA GLU A 221 -8.18 41.75 -2.80
C GLU A 221 -9.40 40.82 -2.78
N GLU A 222 -9.84 40.36 -3.96
CA GLU A 222 -10.94 39.39 -4.10
C GLU A 222 -10.57 38.02 -3.51
N ASP A 223 -9.33 37.55 -3.76
CA ASP A 223 -8.83 36.29 -3.17
C ASP A 223 -8.82 36.36 -1.63
N GLN A 224 -8.47 37.52 -1.08
CA GLN A 224 -8.42 37.73 0.37
C GLN A 224 -9.83 37.74 0.98
N GLN A 225 -10.80 38.36 0.32
CA GLN A 225 -12.21 38.30 0.75
C GLN A 225 -12.78 36.88 0.70
N GLN A 226 -12.49 36.13 -0.37
CA GLN A 226 -12.92 34.74 -0.49
C GLN A 226 -12.28 33.86 0.59
N PHE A 227 -11.02 34.13 0.93
CA PHE A 227 -10.29 33.45 1.99
C PHE A 227 -10.93 33.67 3.37
N GLU A 228 -11.23 34.93 3.72
CA GLU A 228 -11.88 35.28 4.99
C GLU A 228 -13.31 34.70 5.11
N GLN A 229 -14.07 34.74 4.01
CA GLN A 229 -15.39 34.11 3.94
C GLN A 229 -15.28 32.59 4.16
N ALA A 230 -14.32 31.93 3.51
CA ALA A 230 -14.10 30.50 3.66
C ALA A 230 -13.74 30.12 5.11
N GLN A 231 -12.89 30.91 5.78
CA GLN A 231 -12.56 30.70 7.20
C GLN A 231 -13.79 30.84 8.10
N THR A 232 -14.63 31.84 7.86
CA THR A 232 -15.85 32.08 8.64
C THR A 232 -16.83 30.91 8.52
N VAL A 233 -17.03 30.40 7.29
CA VAL A 233 -17.90 29.25 7.06
C VAL A 233 -17.30 27.97 7.66
N ILE A 234 -15.98 27.78 7.58
CA ILE A 234 -15.30 26.66 8.26
C ILE A 234 -15.55 26.68 9.76
N ALA A 235 -15.44 27.84 10.42
CA ALA A 235 -15.72 27.95 11.86
C ALA A 235 -17.17 27.58 12.21
N THR A 236 -18.12 27.89 11.33
CA THR A 236 -19.53 27.48 11.49
C THR A 236 -19.68 25.97 11.36
N LEU A 237 -19.02 25.36 10.37
CA LEU A 237 -19.03 23.92 10.15
C LEU A 237 -18.36 23.14 11.29
N SER A 238 -17.30 23.69 11.90
CA SER A 238 -16.68 23.13 13.10
C SER A 238 -17.70 22.91 14.22
N GLY A 239 -18.54 23.92 14.48
CA GLY A 239 -19.62 23.81 15.46
C GLY A 239 -20.71 22.80 15.06
N ALA A 240 -20.98 22.67 13.76
CA ALA A 240 -21.94 21.68 13.26
C ALA A 240 -21.47 20.24 13.47
N PHE A 241 -20.16 19.96 13.36
CA PHE A 241 -19.62 18.61 13.58
C PHE A 241 -19.83 18.10 15.00
N GLU A 242 -19.76 18.97 16.01
CA GLU A 242 -20.10 18.57 17.38
C GLU A 242 -21.54 18.11 17.49
N GLN A 243 -22.46 18.83 16.83
CA GLN A 243 -23.89 18.46 16.81
C GLN A 243 -24.10 17.15 16.05
N ASP A 244 -23.41 16.94 14.93
CA ASP A 244 -23.49 15.69 14.17
C ASP A 244 -22.96 14.50 14.98
N TYR A 245 -21.88 14.69 15.74
CA TYR A 245 -21.37 13.70 16.68
C TYR A 245 -22.40 13.36 17.77
N LEU A 246 -23.11 14.39 18.27
CA LEU A 246 -24.18 14.17 19.23
C LEU A 246 -25.38 13.43 18.61
N LYS A 247 -25.72 13.67 17.34
CA LYS A 247 -26.79 12.95 16.64
C LYS A 247 -26.45 11.47 16.49
N VAL A 248 -25.23 11.13 16.05
CA VAL A 248 -24.84 9.72 15.81
C VAL A 248 -24.74 8.89 17.11
N THR A 249 -24.34 9.50 18.23
CA THR A 249 -24.23 8.82 19.54
C THR A 249 -25.53 8.87 20.36
N GLU A 250 -26.64 9.37 19.82
CA GLU A 250 -27.87 9.61 20.60
C GLU A 250 -28.44 8.34 21.24
N ASP A 251 -28.50 7.24 20.48
CA ASP A 251 -29.07 5.98 20.96
C ASP A 251 -28.22 5.32 22.05
N GLU A 252 -26.88 5.40 21.94
CA GLU A 252 -25.98 4.95 23.00
C GLU A 252 -26.19 5.77 24.27
N ARG A 253 -26.23 7.11 24.17
CA ARG A 253 -26.49 7.98 25.32
C ARG A 253 -27.85 7.72 25.97
N LYS A 254 -28.90 7.48 25.18
CA LYS A 254 -30.23 7.12 25.70
C LYS A 254 -30.19 5.78 26.44
N THR A 255 -29.46 4.80 25.91
CA THR A 255 -29.31 3.48 26.52
C THR A 255 -28.56 3.56 27.85
N LEU A 256 -27.44 4.29 27.89
CA LEU A 256 -26.66 4.52 29.11
C LEU A 256 -27.49 5.25 30.19
N LYS A 257 -28.26 6.27 29.81
CA LYS A 257 -29.16 6.98 30.75
C LYS A 257 -30.19 6.05 31.39
N ARG A 258 -30.75 5.09 30.63
CA ARG A 258 -31.70 4.11 31.18
C ARG A 258 -31.02 3.17 32.19
N GLN A 259 -29.79 2.74 31.91
CA GLN A 259 -29.01 1.87 32.80
C GLN A 259 -28.58 2.56 34.10
N ILE A 260 -28.27 3.86 34.06
CA ILE A 260 -27.92 4.62 35.26
C ILE A 260 -29.14 4.83 36.16
N ASN A 261 -30.34 4.96 35.57
CA ASN A 261 -31.58 5.23 36.29
C ASN A 261 -32.34 3.97 36.74
N SER A 262 -31.82 2.77 36.46
CA SER A 262 -32.37 1.46 36.86
C SER A 262 -31.59 0.87 38.02
#